data_AF-Q86DT8-F1
#
_entry.id   AF-Q86DT8-F1
#
_cell.length_a   1.000
_cell.length_b   1.000
_cell.length_c   1.000
_cell.angle_alpha   90.00
_cell.angle_beta   90.00
_cell.angle_gamma   90.00
#
_symmetry.space_group_name_H-M   'P 1'
#
loop_
_entity.id
_entity.type
_entity.pdbx_description
1 polymer ?
#
loop_
_entity_poly.entity_id
_entity_poly.type
_entity_poly.pdbx_seq_one_letter_code
_entity_poly.pdbx_strand_id
1 'polypeptide(L)'
;LKRWELCCQDSRRALDIDGNLLKGHFFLGQGLMEIDNFDEAIKHLQRAYDLSKEQKQNFGDDITLQLRLARKKRWNVMEEKRIQQEIELQSYLNGLIKGDMESRLANLKLNGNVHDEQLKDKQQEIEQECDDHIKELNNIFSKVDERRKKREVPDFLCGKISFEILTDPVITPSGITYERKDIEEHLQRVGHFDPVTRVKLTQDQLIPNFSMKEVVDSFIA
;
A
#
# COMPACT_ATOMS: atom_id res chain seq x y z
N LEU A 1 -27.99 12.46 -6.13
CA LEU A 1 -27.12 13.54 -6.65
C LEU A 1 -25.66 13.11 -6.46
N LYS A 2 -24.97 12.70 -7.54
CA LYS A 2 -23.54 12.31 -7.56
C LYS A 2 -22.88 12.94 -8.79
N ARG A 3 -22.91 14.27 -8.89
CA ARG A 3 -22.35 15.00 -10.04
C ARG A 3 -20.92 15.44 -9.73
N TRP A 4 -20.03 14.46 -9.61
CA TRP A 4 -18.64 14.68 -9.18
C TRP A 4 -17.82 15.48 -10.20
N GLU A 5 -18.07 15.27 -11.50
CA GLU A 5 -17.41 16.03 -12.56
C GLU A 5 -17.71 17.53 -12.48
N LEU A 6 -18.98 17.90 -12.23
CA LEU A 6 -19.36 19.30 -12.04
C LEU A 6 -18.73 19.87 -10.77
N CYS A 7 -18.69 19.09 -9.68
CA CYS A 7 -18.02 19.49 -8.44
C CYS A 7 -16.53 19.78 -8.67
N CYS A 8 -15.84 18.95 -9.45
CA CYS A 8 -14.46 19.19 -9.85
C CYS A 8 -14.33 20.47 -10.69
N GLN A 9 -15.23 20.71 -11.64
CA GLN A 9 -15.20 21.93 -12.47
C GLN A 9 -15.46 23.20 -11.65
N ASP A 10 -16.43 23.17 -10.73
CA ASP A 10 -16.72 24.28 -9.82
C ASP A 10 -15.54 24.55 -8.89
N SER A 11 -14.92 23.48 -8.35
CA SER A 11 -13.77 23.61 -7.45
C SER A 11 -12.53 24.12 -8.18
N ARG A 12 -12.29 23.71 -9.44
CA ARG A 12 -11.22 24.28 -10.28
C ARG A 12 -11.44 25.77 -10.54
N ARG A 13 -12.66 26.17 -10.91
CA ARG A 13 -13.00 27.61 -11.07
C ARG A 13 -12.81 28.41 -9.80
N ALA A 14 -13.12 27.84 -8.63
CA ALA A 14 -12.88 28.49 -7.35
C ALA A 14 -11.38 28.68 -7.07
N LEU A 15 -10.55 27.69 -7.43
CA LEU A 15 -9.09 27.76 -7.30
C LEU A 15 -8.43 28.70 -8.31
N ASP A 16 -9.03 28.90 -9.49
CA ASP A 16 -8.57 29.90 -10.46
C ASP A 16 -8.73 31.33 -9.93
N ILE A 17 -9.72 31.56 -9.05
CA ILE A 17 -9.95 32.84 -8.37
C ILE A 17 -9.03 32.98 -7.14
N ASP A 18 -8.98 31.94 -6.30
CA ASP A 18 -8.11 31.89 -5.12
C ASP A 18 -7.42 30.53 -5.00
N GLY A 19 -6.14 30.50 -5.36
CA GLY A 19 -5.32 29.29 -5.31
C GLY A 19 -4.99 28.80 -3.90
N ASN A 20 -5.28 29.56 -2.84
CA ASN A 20 -5.08 29.16 -1.45
C ASN A 20 -6.39 28.80 -0.73
N LEU A 21 -7.48 28.62 -1.48
CA LEU A 21 -8.77 28.24 -0.93
C LEU A 21 -8.75 26.78 -0.45
N LEU A 22 -8.69 26.59 0.87
CA LEU A 22 -8.68 25.27 1.53
C LEU A 22 -9.85 24.39 1.09
N LYS A 23 -11.08 24.94 1.10
CA LYS A 23 -12.29 24.20 0.70
C LYS A 23 -12.27 23.81 -0.77
N GLY A 24 -11.72 24.65 -1.64
CA GLY A 24 -11.57 24.37 -3.07
C GLY A 24 -10.68 23.15 -3.30
N HIS A 25 -9.52 23.11 -2.65
CA HIS A 25 -8.64 21.94 -2.70
C HIS A 25 -9.24 20.69 -2.08
N PHE A 26 -9.94 20.81 -0.95
CA PHE A 26 -10.59 19.67 -0.29
C PHE A 26 -11.69 19.04 -1.17
N PHE A 27 -12.63 19.85 -1.68
CA PHE A 27 -13.71 19.35 -2.52
C PHE A 27 -13.23 18.86 -3.89
N LEU A 28 -12.21 19.50 -4.47
CA LEU A 28 -11.57 19.00 -5.69
C LEU A 28 -10.94 17.63 -5.45
N GLY A 29 -10.20 17.47 -4.35
CA GLY A 29 -9.63 16.19 -3.96
C GLY A 29 -10.69 15.09 -3.79
N GLN A 30 -11.78 15.39 -3.09
CA GLN A 30 -12.89 14.46 -2.90
C GLN A 30 -13.60 14.11 -4.21
N GLY A 31 -13.84 15.08 -5.10
CA GLY A 31 -14.43 14.82 -6.41
C GLY A 31 -13.53 13.95 -7.29
N LEU A 32 -12.22 14.21 -7.30
CA LEU A 32 -11.25 13.42 -8.05
C LEU A 32 -11.12 11.98 -7.53
N MET A 33 -11.25 11.77 -6.22
CA MET A 33 -11.31 10.41 -5.64
C MET A 33 -12.50 9.58 -6.13
N GLU A 34 -13.62 10.22 -6.48
CA GLU A 34 -14.82 9.55 -6.96
C GLU A 34 -14.82 9.38 -8.50
N ILE A 35 -13.90 10.03 -9.20
CA ILE A 35 -13.62 9.88 -10.63
C ILE A 35 -12.38 8.97 -10.85
N ASP A 36 -11.92 8.29 -9.80
CA ASP A 36 -10.75 7.40 -9.79
C ASP A 36 -9.41 8.07 -10.20
N ASN A 37 -9.33 9.40 -10.17
CA ASN A 37 -8.09 10.14 -10.39
C ASN A 37 -7.36 10.37 -9.07
N PHE A 38 -6.82 9.28 -8.51
CA PHE A 38 -6.25 9.30 -7.15
C PHE A 38 -4.97 10.13 -7.02
N ASP A 39 -4.13 10.22 -8.06
CA ASP A 39 -2.87 10.95 -7.97
C ASP A 39 -3.09 12.47 -7.88
N GLU A 40 -4.00 13.03 -8.69
CA GLU A 40 -4.39 14.43 -8.53
C GLU A 40 -5.13 14.66 -7.21
N ALA A 41 -6.01 13.72 -6.82
CA ALA A 41 -6.73 13.82 -5.56
C ALA A 41 -5.80 13.95 -4.34
N ILE A 42 -4.77 13.10 -4.27
CA ILE A 42 -3.79 13.12 -3.18
C ILE A 42 -3.03 14.45 -3.15
N LYS A 43 -2.65 15.00 -4.32
CA LYS A 43 -1.96 16.31 -4.39
C LYS A 43 -2.83 17.43 -3.83
N HIS A 44 -4.11 17.49 -4.22
CA HIS A 44 -5.02 18.52 -3.74
C HIS A 44 -5.38 18.35 -2.26
N LEU A 45 -5.58 17.11 -1.77
CA LEU A 45 -5.81 16.85 -0.35
C LEU A 45 -4.57 17.18 0.50
N GLN A 46 -3.36 16.90 0.01
CA GLN A 46 -2.13 17.29 0.68
C GLN A 46 -2.02 18.82 0.76
N ARG A 47 -2.31 19.53 -0.33
CA ARG A 47 -2.32 21.00 -0.31
C ARG A 47 -3.36 21.56 0.65
N ALA A 48 -4.55 20.96 0.72
CA ALA A 48 -5.58 21.33 1.70
C ALA A 48 -5.10 21.12 3.15
N TYR A 49 -4.37 20.03 3.40
CA TYR A 49 -3.78 19.74 4.71
C TYR A 49 -2.73 20.80 5.10
N ASP A 50 -1.82 21.13 4.18
CA ASP A 50 -0.79 22.15 4.43
C ASP A 50 -1.41 23.52 4.71
N LEU A 51 -2.41 23.93 3.91
CA LEU A 51 -3.16 25.17 4.13
C LEU A 51 -3.92 25.17 5.45
N SER A 52 -4.45 24.01 5.90
CA SER A 52 -5.14 23.92 7.19
C SER A 52 -4.21 24.21 8.36
N LYS A 53 -2.94 23.78 8.24
CA LYS A 53 -1.88 24.03 9.22
C LYS A 53 -1.45 25.49 9.23
N GLU A 54 -1.28 26.09 8.05
CA GLU A 54 -0.93 27.51 7.88
C GLU A 54 -2.03 28.43 8.43
N GLN A 55 -3.29 28.15 8.10
CA GLN A 55 -4.45 28.96 8.51
C GLN A 55 -4.93 28.66 9.94
N LYS A 56 -4.31 27.69 10.64
CA LYS A 56 -4.68 27.22 11.98
C LYS A 56 -6.17 26.87 12.12
N GLN A 57 -6.73 26.22 11.09
CA GLN A 57 -8.13 25.79 11.10
C GLN A 57 -8.28 24.37 11.63
N ASN A 58 -9.39 24.08 12.30
CA ASN A 58 -9.65 22.81 12.97
C ASN A 58 -10.09 21.65 12.04
N PHE A 59 -9.88 21.76 10.72
CA PHE A 59 -10.28 20.73 9.74
C PHE A 59 -9.23 19.64 9.51
N GLY A 60 -8.13 19.66 10.27
CA GLY A 60 -6.98 18.77 10.03
C GLY A 60 -7.32 17.28 10.07
N ASP A 61 -8.17 16.84 11.00
CA ASP A 61 -8.52 15.42 11.16
C ASP A 61 -9.37 14.91 9.97
N ASP A 62 -10.36 15.69 9.50
CA ASP A 62 -11.19 15.33 8.35
C ASP A 62 -10.38 15.24 7.04
N ILE A 63 -9.47 16.20 6.83
CA ILE A 63 -8.57 16.20 5.65
C ILE A 63 -7.63 15.01 5.71
N THR A 64 -7.07 14.70 6.89
CA THR A 64 -6.18 13.56 7.09
C THR A 64 -6.90 12.24 6.82
N LEU A 65 -8.16 12.10 7.25
CA LEU A 65 -8.99 10.95 6.94
C LEU A 65 -9.17 10.77 5.43
N GLN A 66 -9.55 11.83 4.70
CA GLN A 66 -9.72 11.76 3.25
C GLN A 66 -8.41 11.42 2.54
N LEU A 67 -7.28 11.98 2.99
CA LEU A 67 -5.96 11.69 2.43
C LEU A 67 -5.58 10.21 2.63
N ARG A 68 -5.83 9.64 3.82
CA ARG A 68 -5.63 8.20 4.09
C ARG A 68 -6.49 7.33 3.17
N LEU A 69 -7.77 7.69 2.99
CA LEU A 69 -8.68 6.99 2.08
C LEU A 69 -8.22 7.06 0.63
N ALA A 70 -7.78 8.24 0.15
CA ALA A 70 -7.26 8.43 -1.20
C ALA A 70 -6.03 7.55 -1.47
N ARG A 71 -5.06 7.56 -0.54
CA ARG A 71 -3.84 6.74 -0.62
C ARG A 71 -4.18 5.25 -0.64
N LYS A 72 -5.12 4.81 0.20
CA LYS A 72 -5.60 3.41 0.24
C LYS A 72 -6.26 3.00 -1.08
N LYS A 73 -7.18 3.81 -1.62
CA LYS A 73 -7.82 3.53 -2.92
C LYS A 73 -6.76 3.44 -4.04
N ARG A 74 -5.81 4.40 -4.09
CA ARG A 74 -4.69 4.35 -5.05
C ARG A 74 -3.89 3.07 -4.94
N TRP A 75 -3.51 2.69 -3.71
CA TRP A 75 -2.73 1.48 -3.46
C TRP A 75 -3.48 0.23 -3.94
N ASN A 76 -4.79 0.11 -3.63
CA ASN A 76 -5.61 -1.00 -4.10
C ASN A 76 -5.61 -1.11 -5.64
N VAL A 77 -5.77 0.01 -6.36
CA VAL A 77 -5.78 0.00 -7.82
C VAL A 77 -4.43 -0.38 -8.42
N MET A 78 -3.33 0.11 -7.83
CA MET A 78 -1.98 -0.31 -8.27
C MET A 78 -1.72 -1.79 -7.96
N GLU A 79 -2.19 -2.26 -6.81
CA GLU A 79 -2.06 -3.66 -6.39
C GLU A 79 -2.87 -4.61 -7.28
N GLU A 80 -4.11 -4.25 -7.61
CA GLU A 80 -4.95 -5.00 -8.55
C GLU A 80 -4.29 -5.08 -9.93
N LYS A 81 -3.74 -3.98 -10.44
CA LYS A 81 -3.00 -3.98 -11.71
C LYS A 81 -1.77 -4.89 -11.66
N ARG A 82 -1.02 -4.85 -10.56
CA ARG A 82 0.16 -5.72 -10.37
C ARG A 82 -0.25 -7.19 -10.36
N ILE A 83 -1.28 -7.55 -9.61
CA ILE A 83 -1.81 -8.92 -9.54
C ILE A 83 -2.26 -9.38 -10.92
N GLN A 84 -2.96 -8.52 -11.67
CA GLN A 84 -3.44 -8.82 -13.01
C GLN A 84 -2.28 -9.11 -13.97
N GLN A 85 -1.23 -8.28 -13.96
CA GLN A 85 -0.03 -8.49 -14.78
C GLN A 85 0.67 -9.82 -14.45
N GLU A 86 0.73 -10.18 -13.16
CA GLU A 86 1.33 -11.44 -12.73
C GLU A 86 0.50 -12.65 -13.16
N ILE A 87 -0.84 -12.59 -13.09
CA ILE A 87 -1.74 -13.65 -13.57
C ILE A 87 -1.61 -13.82 -15.09
N GLU A 88 -1.54 -12.72 -15.83
CA GLU A 88 -1.34 -12.73 -17.29
C GLU A 88 -0.01 -13.37 -17.65
N LEU A 89 1.07 -12.99 -16.97
CA LEU A 89 2.40 -13.56 -17.17
C LEU A 89 2.43 -15.06 -16.85
N GLN A 90 1.85 -15.48 -15.71
CA GLN A 90 1.77 -16.89 -15.35
C GLN A 90 0.98 -17.70 -16.39
N SER A 91 -0.14 -17.16 -16.87
CA SER A 91 -0.98 -17.80 -17.89
C SER A 91 -0.23 -17.92 -19.22
N TYR A 92 0.48 -16.87 -19.62
CA TYR A 92 1.29 -16.85 -20.84
C TYR A 92 2.43 -17.89 -20.77
N LEU A 93 3.19 -17.92 -19.68
CA LEU A 93 4.30 -18.86 -19.50
C LEU A 93 3.81 -20.32 -19.46
N ASN A 94 2.72 -20.60 -18.75
CA ASN A 94 2.09 -21.93 -18.79
C ASN A 94 1.63 -22.31 -20.20
N GLY A 95 1.11 -21.35 -20.98
CA GLY A 95 0.75 -21.54 -22.38
C GLY A 95 1.96 -21.89 -23.26
N LEU A 96 3.09 -21.20 -23.07
CA LEU A 96 4.33 -21.48 -23.80
C LEU A 96 4.87 -22.88 -23.49
N ILE A 97 4.88 -23.29 -22.22
CA ILE A 97 5.37 -24.62 -21.81
C ILE A 97 4.51 -25.71 -22.46
N LYS A 98 3.18 -25.56 -22.43
CA LYS A 98 2.27 -26.51 -23.08
C LYS A 98 2.43 -26.53 -24.60
N GLY A 99 2.57 -25.37 -25.24
CA GLY A 99 2.80 -25.27 -26.68
C GLY A 99 4.13 -25.90 -27.13
N ASP A 100 5.19 -25.76 -26.32
CA ASP A 100 6.47 -26.42 -26.57
C ASP A 100 6.33 -27.95 -26.45
N MET A 101 5.65 -28.45 -25.41
CA MET A 101 5.34 -29.86 -25.25
C MET A 101 4.58 -30.42 -26.46
N GLU A 102 3.48 -29.78 -26.87
CA GLU A 102 2.69 -30.18 -28.04
C GLU A 102 3.55 -30.23 -29.32
N SER A 103 4.44 -29.25 -29.50
CA SER A 103 5.36 -29.19 -30.63
C SER A 103 6.37 -30.35 -30.62
N ARG A 104 6.95 -30.67 -29.45
CA ARG A 104 7.86 -31.83 -29.29
C ARG A 104 7.15 -33.15 -29.55
N LEU A 105 5.93 -33.32 -29.04
CA LEU A 105 5.11 -34.52 -29.27
C LEU A 105 4.72 -34.67 -30.75
N ALA A 106 4.39 -33.58 -31.45
CA ALA A 106 4.12 -33.60 -32.88
C ALA A 106 5.35 -34.01 -33.71
N ASN A 107 6.53 -33.46 -33.38
CA ASN A 107 7.78 -33.81 -34.05
C ASN A 107 8.17 -35.29 -33.85
N LEU A 108 7.90 -35.86 -32.69
CA LEU A 108 8.11 -37.29 -32.43
C LEU A 108 7.20 -38.18 -33.29
N LYS A 109 5.93 -37.79 -33.49
CA LYS A 109 4.98 -38.53 -34.33
C LYS A 109 5.37 -38.52 -35.81
N LEU A 110 6.02 -37.45 -36.29
CA LEU A 110 6.47 -37.33 -37.68
C LEU A 110 7.73 -38.16 -37.99
N ASN A 111 8.60 -38.41 -37.01
CA ASN A 111 9.84 -39.16 -37.16
C ASN A 111 9.63 -40.69 -37.13
N GLY A 112 8.72 -41.22 -37.95
CA GLY A 112 8.15 -42.59 -37.95
C GLY A 112 9.08 -43.80 -38.13
N ASN A 113 10.28 -43.79 -37.55
CA ASN A 113 11.31 -44.83 -37.61
C ASN A 113 11.64 -45.45 -36.22
N VAL A 114 10.80 -45.23 -35.20
CA VAL A 114 11.05 -45.67 -33.81
C VAL A 114 10.03 -46.74 -33.40
N HIS A 115 10.47 -47.75 -32.65
CA HIS A 115 9.62 -48.84 -32.13
C HIS A 115 8.48 -48.28 -31.26
N ASP A 116 7.28 -48.87 -31.33
CA ASP A 116 6.07 -48.36 -30.63
C ASP A 116 6.24 -48.21 -29.11
N GLU A 117 7.03 -49.11 -28.46
CA GLU A 117 7.36 -48.99 -27.03
C GLU A 117 8.26 -47.77 -26.75
N GLN A 118 9.32 -47.58 -27.55
CA GLN A 118 10.25 -46.45 -27.38
C GLN A 118 9.58 -45.09 -27.67
N LEU A 119 8.55 -45.06 -28.51
CA LEU A 119 7.74 -43.86 -28.74
C LEU A 119 6.90 -43.50 -27.52
N LYS A 120 6.30 -44.48 -26.85
CA LYS A 120 5.52 -44.23 -25.63
C LYS A 120 6.39 -43.75 -24.48
N ASP A 121 7.57 -44.34 -24.30
CA ASP A 121 8.50 -43.93 -23.24
C ASP A 121 8.93 -42.47 -23.42
N LYS A 122 9.27 -42.07 -24.65
CA LYS A 122 9.64 -40.68 -24.97
C LYS A 122 8.48 -39.69 -24.84
N GLN A 123 7.25 -40.11 -25.15
CA GLN A 123 6.07 -39.28 -24.94
C GLN A 123 5.84 -39.03 -23.45
N GLN A 124 5.92 -40.08 -22.63
CA GLN A 124 5.81 -39.96 -21.17
C GLN A 124 6.92 -39.07 -20.59
N GLU A 125 8.15 -39.19 -21.07
CA GLU A 125 9.27 -38.36 -20.63
C GLU A 125 9.00 -36.86 -20.89
N ILE A 126 8.50 -36.51 -22.08
CA ILE A 126 8.17 -35.11 -22.43
C ILE A 126 6.98 -34.58 -21.64
N GLU A 127 5.94 -35.40 -21.46
CA GLU A 127 4.77 -35.02 -20.66
C GLU A 127 5.17 -34.81 -19.20
N GLN A 128 6.01 -35.68 -18.65
CA GLN A 128 6.54 -35.56 -17.30
C GLN A 128 7.42 -34.31 -17.13
N GLU A 129 8.31 -34.02 -18.08
CA GLU A 129 9.13 -32.80 -18.10
C GLU A 129 8.25 -31.53 -18.13
N CYS A 130 7.20 -31.53 -18.95
CA CYS A 130 6.23 -30.43 -19.01
C CYS A 130 5.51 -30.23 -17.67
N ASP A 131 5.00 -31.32 -17.09
CA ASP A 131 4.31 -31.28 -15.80
C ASP A 131 5.22 -30.77 -14.68
N ASP A 132 6.49 -31.18 -14.67
CA ASP A 132 7.45 -30.75 -13.66
C ASP A 132 7.83 -29.26 -13.82
N HIS A 133 8.02 -28.78 -15.05
CA HIS A 133 8.20 -27.36 -15.32
C HIS A 133 6.98 -26.51 -14.93
N ILE A 134 5.76 -26.97 -15.22
CA ILE A 134 4.53 -26.28 -14.81
C ILE A 134 4.41 -26.25 -13.28
N LYS A 135 4.72 -27.35 -12.59
CA LYS A 135 4.72 -27.40 -11.12
C LYS A 135 5.74 -26.41 -10.54
N GLU A 136 6.96 -26.39 -11.06
CA GLU A 136 8.01 -25.49 -10.58
C GLU A 136 7.63 -24.02 -10.81
N LEU A 137 7.14 -23.69 -12.01
CA LEU A 137 6.67 -22.35 -12.35
C LEU A 137 5.55 -21.89 -11.39
N ASN A 138 4.54 -22.73 -11.19
CA ASN A 138 3.43 -22.41 -10.29
C ASN A 138 3.91 -22.29 -8.83
N ASN A 139 4.95 -23.02 -8.42
CA ASN A 139 5.56 -22.89 -7.10
C ASN A 139 6.35 -21.58 -6.94
N ILE A 140 6.93 -21.03 -8.02
CA ILE A 140 7.56 -19.70 -7.98
C ILE A 140 6.48 -18.64 -7.76
N PHE A 141 5.36 -18.71 -8.48
CA PHE A 141 4.25 -17.76 -8.33
C PHE A 141 3.53 -17.89 -6.98
N SER A 142 3.42 -19.10 -6.40
CA SER A 142 2.83 -19.29 -5.07
C SER A 142 3.65 -18.62 -3.96
N LYS A 143 4.99 -18.59 -4.07
CA LYS A 143 5.86 -17.85 -3.13
C LYS A 143 5.67 -16.34 -3.24
N VAL A 144 5.32 -15.83 -4.42
CA VAL A 144 4.98 -14.42 -4.61
C VAL A 144 3.63 -14.11 -3.94
N ASP A 145 2.66 -15.01 -4.03
CA ASP A 145 1.38 -14.91 -3.31
C ASP A 145 1.54 -14.82 -1.79
N GLU A 146 2.48 -15.53 -1.18
CA GLU A 146 2.74 -15.42 0.25
C GLU A 146 3.17 -14.01 0.67
N ARG A 147 3.92 -13.30 -0.18
CA ARG A 147 4.30 -11.90 0.04
C ARG A 147 3.14 -10.92 -0.11
N ARG A 148 2.04 -11.33 -0.77
CA ARG A 148 0.79 -10.55 -0.90
C ARG A 148 -0.08 -10.62 0.35
N LYS A 149 0.18 -11.54 1.29
CA LYS A 149 -0.54 -11.57 2.57
C LYS A 149 -0.39 -10.22 3.28
N LYS A 150 -1.49 -9.73 3.84
CA LYS A 150 -1.49 -8.50 4.64
C LYS A 150 -0.39 -8.61 5.69
N ARG A 151 0.58 -7.70 5.62
CA ARG A 151 1.63 -7.61 6.62
C ARG A 151 0.98 -7.17 7.93
N GLU A 152 1.23 -7.92 8.99
CA GLU A 152 0.97 -7.42 10.33
C GLU A 152 1.99 -6.34 10.65
N VAL A 153 1.51 -5.23 11.18
CA VAL A 153 2.37 -4.13 11.62
C VAL A 153 2.98 -4.55 12.95
N PRO A 154 4.32 -4.61 13.08
CA PRO A 154 4.94 -4.95 14.35
C PRO A 154 4.58 -3.94 15.46
N ASP A 155 4.23 -4.43 16.65
CA ASP A 155 3.78 -3.62 17.80
C ASP A 155 4.77 -2.53 18.26
N PHE A 156 6.06 -2.70 17.95
CA PHE A 156 7.09 -1.72 18.28
C PHE A 156 7.10 -0.50 17.33
N LEU A 157 6.44 -0.60 16.18
CA LEU A 157 6.18 0.52 15.27
C LEU A 157 4.91 1.30 15.64
N CYS A 158 4.12 0.78 16.58
CA CYS A 158 2.85 1.37 16.99
C CYS A 158 2.98 2.17 18.29
N GLY A 159 2.27 3.29 18.35
CA GLY A 159 2.17 4.11 19.55
C GLY A 159 1.45 3.36 20.69
N LYS A 160 1.91 3.54 21.93
CA LYS A 160 1.32 2.87 23.11
C LYS A 160 -0.01 3.44 23.58
N ILE A 161 -0.50 4.51 22.95
CA ILE A 161 -1.78 5.16 23.24
C ILE A 161 -2.75 4.96 22.07
N SER A 162 -2.39 5.42 20.86
CA SER A 162 -3.24 5.28 19.67
C SER A 162 -3.31 3.86 19.09
N PHE A 163 -2.30 3.02 19.35
CA PHE A 163 -2.11 1.73 18.67
C PHE A 163 -2.02 1.85 17.12
N GLU A 164 -1.82 3.07 16.60
CA GLU A 164 -1.52 3.34 15.19
C GLU A 164 0.00 3.38 14.96
N ILE A 165 0.42 3.22 13.71
CA ILE A 165 1.82 3.39 13.31
C ILE A 165 2.29 4.81 13.68
N LEU A 166 3.47 4.90 14.29
CA LEU A 166 4.12 6.14 14.70
C LEU A 166 4.45 7.03 13.49
N THR A 167 3.91 8.23 13.44
CA THR A 167 4.19 9.23 12.39
C THR A 167 5.18 10.30 12.87
N ASP A 168 5.08 10.73 14.12
CA ASP A 168 6.04 11.63 14.77
C ASP A 168 6.49 11.07 16.13
N PRO A 169 7.34 10.02 16.13
CA PRO A 169 7.75 9.33 17.33
C PRO A 169 8.57 10.22 18.27
N VAL A 170 8.17 10.26 19.54
CA VAL A 170 8.91 10.90 20.64
C VAL A 170 9.22 9.89 21.73
N ILE A 171 10.43 9.94 22.28
CA ILE A 171 10.88 9.08 23.36
C ILE A 171 10.88 9.82 24.70
N THR A 172 10.38 9.15 25.74
CA THR A 172 10.42 9.64 27.12
C THR A 172 11.73 9.23 27.81
N PRO A 173 12.12 9.87 28.94
CA PRO A 173 13.27 9.44 29.73
C PRO A 173 13.18 7.99 30.23
N SER A 174 11.96 7.45 30.33
CA SER A 174 11.71 6.03 30.63
C SER A 174 12.06 5.08 29.47
N GLY A 175 12.49 5.62 28.32
CA GLY A 175 12.87 4.85 27.12
C GLY A 175 11.68 4.42 26.26
N ILE A 176 10.47 4.93 26.52
CA ILE A 176 9.26 4.53 25.80
C ILE A 176 8.96 5.53 24.69
N THR A 177 8.65 5.01 23.50
CA THR A 177 8.29 5.83 22.35
C THR A 177 6.77 5.92 22.18
N TYR A 178 6.28 7.14 21.98
CA TYR A 178 4.87 7.47 21.74
C TYR A 178 4.73 8.31 20.47
N GLU A 179 3.52 8.42 19.95
CA GLU A 179 3.16 9.45 18.99
C GLU A 179 3.07 10.80 19.71
N ARG A 180 3.66 11.86 19.13
CA ARG A 180 3.75 13.17 19.80
C ARG A 180 2.38 13.70 20.22
N LYS A 181 1.40 13.67 19.31
CA LYS A 181 0.05 14.21 19.56
C LYS A 181 -0.59 13.54 20.78
N ASP A 182 -0.48 12.22 20.86
CA ASP A 182 -1.15 11.43 21.90
C ASP A 182 -0.53 11.64 23.29
N ILE A 183 0.81 11.67 23.38
CA ILE A 183 1.49 11.87 24.67
C ILE A 183 1.34 13.32 25.15
N GLU A 184 1.36 14.31 24.25
CA GLU A 184 1.10 15.70 24.60
C GLU A 184 -0.33 15.89 25.11
N GLU A 185 -1.32 15.26 24.45
CA GLU A 185 -2.71 15.27 24.90
C GLU A 185 -2.88 14.58 26.27
N HIS A 186 -2.20 13.45 26.49
CA HIS A 186 -2.18 12.76 27.78
C HIS A 186 -1.64 13.66 28.91
N LEU A 187 -0.50 14.31 28.67
CA LEU A 187 0.15 15.17 29.66
C LEU A 187 -0.70 16.40 30.00
N GLN A 188 -1.51 16.89 29.06
CA GLN A 188 -2.40 18.03 29.27
C GLN A 188 -3.73 17.64 29.94
N ARG A 189 -4.33 16.50 29.55
CA ARG A 189 -5.69 16.13 29.98
C ARG A 189 -5.75 15.14 31.13
N VAL A 190 -4.78 14.24 31.24
CA VAL A 190 -4.80 13.13 32.20
C VAL A 190 -3.86 13.42 33.36
N GLY A 191 -2.60 13.80 33.08
CA GLY A 191 -1.66 14.20 34.11
C GLY A 191 -0.20 14.10 33.70
N HIS A 192 0.67 14.70 34.51
CA HIS A 192 2.12 14.79 34.28
C HIS A 192 2.88 13.52 34.69
N PHE A 193 2.53 12.40 34.08
CA PHE A 193 3.20 11.12 34.28
C PHE A 193 3.26 10.32 32.98
N ASP A 194 4.21 9.39 32.90
CA ASP A 194 4.36 8.48 31.77
C ASP A 194 3.22 7.42 31.79
N PRO A 195 2.44 7.24 30.71
CA PRO A 195 1.28 6.35 30.71
C PRO A 195 1.57 4.91 31.10
N VAL A 196 2.79 4.42 30.82
CA VAL A 196 3.18 3.02 31.02
C VAL A 196 3.91 2.85 32.35
N THR A 197 4.94 3.66 32.59
CA THR A 197 5.79 3.54 33.78
C THR A 197 5.29 4.31 34.99
N ARG A 198 4.34 5.25 34.80
CA ARG A 198 3.77 6.13 35.83
C ARG A 198 4.80 7.06 36.51
N VAL A 199 6.02 7.14 35.96
CA VAL A 199 7.05 8.08 36.41
C VAL A 199 6.62 9.50 36.05
N LYS A 200 6.97 10.49 36.88
CA LYS A 200 6.67 11.90 36.60
C LYS A 200 7.28 12.30 35.26
N LEU A 201 6.45 12.83 34.37
CA LEU A 201 6.82 13.18 33.00
C LEU A 201 6.25 14.57 32.67
N THR A 202 7.06 15.40 32.04
CA THR A 202 6.63 16.72 31.55
C THR A 202 6.93 16.87 30.06
N GLN A 203 6.23 17.78 29.38
CA GLN A 203 6.29 17.90 27.92
C GLN A 203 7.70 18.28 27.41
N ASP A 204 8.45 19.04 28.18
CA ASP A 204 9.85 19.42 27.91
C ASP A 204 10.83 18.24 27.91
N GLN A 205 10.43 17.10 28.49
CA GLN A 205 11.24 15.89 28.53
C GLN A 205 11.04 14.99 27.29
N LEU A 206 10.13 15.35 26.37
CA LEU A 206 9.86 14.59 25.16
C LEU A 206 10.94 14.87 24.10
N ILE A 207 11.72 13.84 23.78
CA ILE A 207 12.80 13.95 22.78
C ILE A 207 12.31 13.35 21.45
N PRO A 208 12.43 14.05 20.31
CA PRO A 208 12.13 13.47 19.00
C PRO A 208 13.00 12.24 18.74
N ASN A 209 12.36 11.10 18.43
CA ASN A 209 13.05 9.84 18.17
C ASN A 209 13.27 9.66 16.66
N PHE A 210 14.29 10.34 16.12
CA PHE A 210 14.61 10.29 14.69
C PHE A 210 14.95 8.89 14.20
N SER A 211 15.60 8.05 15.03
CA SER A 211 15.91 6.67 14.66
C SER A 211 14.64 5.83 14.45
N MET A 212 13.66 5.94 15.35
CA MET A 212 12.37 5.26 15.14
C MET A 212 11.63 5.83 13.94
N LYS A 213 11.75 7.12 13.67
CA LYS A 213 11.15 7.75 12.49
C LYS A 213 11.70 7.14 11.19
N GLU A 214 13.02 7.01 11.07
CA GLU A 214 13.66 6.36 9.91
C GLU A 214 13.23 4.90 9.75
N VAL A 215 13.13 4.16 10.87
CA VAL A 215 12.68 2.75 10.85
C VAL A 215 11.23 2.65 10.36
N VAL A 216 10.35 3.52 10.84
CA VAL A 216 8.95 3.53 10.41
C VAL A 216 8.82 3.98 8.95
N ASP A 217 9.54 5.03 8.55
CA ASP A 217 9.55 5.52 7.17
C ASP A 217 10.04 4.41 6.20
N SER A 218 11.06 3.65 6.60
CA SER A 218 11.53 2.49 5.83
C SER A 218 10.53 1.32 5.79
N PHE A 219 9.66 1.18 6.80
CA PHE A 219 8.62 0.14 6.82
C PHE A 219 7.42 0.49 5.93
N ILE A 220 7.11 1.80 5.83
CA ILE A 220 5.99 2.31 5.02
C ILE A 220 6.38 2.46 3.53
N ALA A 221 7.67 2.65 3.22
CA ALA A 221 8.22 2.74 1.87
C ALA A 221 7.91 1.49 1.02
#